data_AF-A0A6N2LV94-F1
#
_entry.id   AF-A0A6N2LV94-F1
#
_cell.length_a   1.000
_cell.length_b   1.000
_cell.length_c   1.000
_cell.angle_alpha   90.00
_cell.angle_beta   90.00
_cell.angle_gamma   90.00
#
_symmetry.space_group_name_H-M   'P 1'
#
loop_
_entity.id
_entity.type
_entity.pdbx_description
1 polymer ?
#
loop_
_entity_poly.entity_id
_entity_poly.type
_entity_poly.pdbx_seq_one_letter_code
_entity_poly.pdbx_strand_id
1 'polypeptide(L)'
;MKDKEKMSNMVRQIMKERFNSPDKRPGDFLDQAINDMASEKFLTEDFIAELAFGILFAAFESVSTTLTLALKFLSENPHVLEELTAENEAVLRKRENPDSQLTWEEYKTMTFTQSVINETLRLMNIPPGLLRKALKTLTSKDTQFRPAGL
;
A
#
# COMPACT_ATOMS: atom_id res chain seq x y z
N MET A 1 5.77 -3.54 -21.28
CA MET A 1 6.34 -4.90 -21.33
C MET A 1 7.83 -4.90 -21.00
N LYS A 2 8.67 -4.16 -21.71
CA LYS A 2 10.13 -4.06 -21.42
C LYS A 2 10.44 -3.59 -19.99
N ASP A 3 9.72 -2.60 -19.48
CA ASP A 3 9.97 -2.08 -18.11
C ASP A 3 9.53 -3.06 -17.01
N LYS A 4 8.40 -3.77 -17.21
CA LYS A 4 7.98 -4.87 -16.32
C LYS A 4 9.07 -5.93 -16.25
N GLU A 5 9.57 -6.36 -17.41
CA GLU A 5 10.60 -7.40 -17.50
C GLU A 5 11.91 -6.97 -16.82
N LYS A 6 12.36 -5.74 -17.05
CA LYS A 6 13.52 -5.16 -16.37
C LYS A 6 13.36 -5.15 -14.84
N MET A 7 12.18 -4.76 -14.36
CA MET A 7 11.87 -4.72 -12.92
C MET A 7 11.85 -6.12 -12.33
N SER A 8 11.14 -7.06 -12.96
CA SER A 8 11.12 -8.46 -12.50
C SER A 8 12.52 -9.06 -12.46
N ASN A 9 13.37 -8.79 -13.45
CA ASN A 9 14.78 -9.24 -13.44
C ASN A 9 15.58 -8.64 -12.28
N MET A 10 15.32 -7.38 -11.93
CA MET A 10 15.94 -6.72 -10.77
C MET A 10 15.51 -7.38 -9.45
N VAL A 11 14.21 -7.66 -9.27
CA VAL A 11 13.70 -8.34 -8.07
C VAL A 11 14.29 -9.74 -7.96
N ARG A 12 14.34 -10.50 -9.06
CA ARG A 12 14.99 -11.81 -9.12
C ARG A 12 16.45 -11.76 -8.67
N GLN A 13 17.19 -10.77 -9.15
CA GLN A 13 18.59 -10.58 -8.76
C GLN A 13 18.72 -10.31 -7.26
N ILE A 14 17.92 -9.37 -6.72
CA ILE A 14 17.89 -9.05 -5.29
C ILE A 14 17.55 -10.29 -4.45
N MET A 15 16.57 -11.08 -4.88
CA MET A 15 16.19 -12.32 -4.19
C MET A 15 17.33 -13.34 -4.18
N LYS A 16 18.04 -13.53 -5.29
CA LYS A 16 19.20 -14.43 -5.37
C LYS A 16 20.33 -13.99 -4.46
N GLU A 17 20.62 -12.70 -4.41
CA GLU A 17 21.63 -12.12 -3.52
C GLU A 17 21.25 -12.37 -2.04
N ARG A 18 19.99 -12.13 -1.67
CA ARG A 18 19.48 -12.36 -0.31
C ARG A 18 19.37 -13.84 0.06
N PHE A 19 19.11 -14.71 -0.91
CA PHE A 19 19.12 -16.15 -0.69
C PHE A 19 20.52 -16.63 -0.31
N ASN A 20 21.54 -16.14 -1.03
CA ASN A 20 22.95 -16.50 -0.80
C ASN A 20 23.62 -15.76 0.37
N SER A 21 22.96 -14.74 0.94
CA SER A 21 23.49 -13.98 2.08
C SER A 21 22.41 -13.72 3.14
N PRO A 22 21.97 -14.76 3.88
CA PRO A 22 20.92 -14.63 4.89
C PRO A 22 21.24 -13.59 5.97
N ASP A 23 22.51 -13.49 6.38
CA ASP A 23 22.97 -12.57 7.44
C ASP A 23 22.88 -11.09 7.05
N LYS A 24 22.65 -10.78 5.76
CA LYS A 24 22.57 -9.41 5.24
C LYS A 24 21.13 -8.98 4.93
N ARG A 25 20.13 -9.79 5.29
CA ARG A 25 18.73 -9.49 4.98
C ARG A 25 18.21 -8.33 5.82
N PRO A 26 17.59 -7.31 5.21
CA PRO A 26 17.07 -6.13 5.92
C PRO A 26 15.80 -6.40 6.75
N GLY A 27 15.11 -7.53 6.55
CA GLY A 27 13.86 -7.87 7.22
C GLY A 27 12.61 -7.27 6.56
N ASP A 28 12.63 -7.11 5.23
CA ASP A 28 11.51 -6.54 4.47
C ASP A 28 10.61 -7.60 3.83
N PHE A 29 9.64 -7.15 3.02
CA PHE A 29 8.70 -8.02 2.31
C PHE A 29 9.38 -9.15 1.51
N LEU A 30 10.50 -8.89 0.84
CA LEU A 30 11.17 -9.91 0.03
C LEU A 30 11.83 -10.96 0.92
N ASP A 31 12.32 -10.58 2.10
CA ASP A 31 12.90 -11.53 3.05
C ASP A 31 11.83 -12.43 3.64
N GLN A 32 10.67 -11.85 3.99
CA GLN A 32 9.52 -12.62 4.42
C GLN A 32 9.07 -13.58 3.31
N ALA A 33 8.93 -13.10 2.07
CA ALA A 33 8.55 -13.92 0.94
C ALA A 33 9.54 -15.09 0.72
N ILE A 34 10.85 -14.85 0.82
CA ILE A 34 11.90 -15.89 0.71
C ILE A 34 11.77 -16.93 1.83
N ASN A 35 11.50 -16.50 3.07
CA ASN A 35 11.32 -17.43 4.18
C ASN A 35 10.08 -18.31 3.96
N ASP A 36 8.99 -17.73 3.47
CA ASP A 36 7.74 -18.44 3.21
C ASP A 36 7.84 -19.42 2.05
N MET A 37 8.81 -19.27 1.13
CA MET A 37 9.07 -20.26 0.07
C MET A 37 9.40 -21.66 0.63
N ALA A 38 9.87 -21.75 1.88
CA ALA A 38 10.18 -23.04 2.52
C ALA A 38 8.91 -23.85 2.85
N SER A 39 7.80 -23.18 3.17
CA SER A 39 6.51 -23.82 3.51
C SER A 39 5.49 -23.74 2.37
N GLU A 40 5.52 -22.67 1.58
CA GLU A 40 4.49 -22.34 0.58
C GLU A 40 5.01 -22.58 -0.86
N LYS A 41 4.77 -23.78 -1.38
CA LYS A 41 5.29 -24.22 -2.69
C LYS A 41 4.86 -23.37 -3.89
N PHE A 42 3.78 -22.59 -3.77
CA PHE A 42 3.30 -21.72 -4.85
C PHE A 42 4.11 -20.42 -4.95
N LEU A 43 4.86 -20.04 -3.91
CA LEU A 43 5.72 -18.87 -3.91
C LEU A 43 7.02 -19.17 -4.68
N THR A 44 6.94 -19.13 -6.02
CA THR A 44 8.12 -19.24 -6.88
C THR A 44 8.84 -17.88 -6.99
N GLU A 45 10.12 -17.89 -7.38
CA GLU A 45 10.89 -16.66 -7.65
C GLU A 45 10.16 -15.75 -8.66
N ASP A 46 9.60 -16.36 -9.72
CA ASP A 46 8.81 -15.65 -10.73
C ASP A 46 7.53 -15.07 -10.15
N PHE A 47 6.79 -15.84 -9.34
CA PHE A 47 5.56 -15.37 -8.72
C PHE A 47 5.83 -14.18 -7.79
N ILE A 48 6.89 -14.23 -6.97
CA ILE A 48 7.26 -13.14 -6.06
C ILE A 48 7.66 -11.89 -6.86
N ALA A 49 8.43 -12.04 -7.94
CA ALA A 49 8.81 -10.93 -8.81
C ALA A 49 7.59 -10.28 -9.49
N GLU A 50 6.61 -11.08 -9.91
CA GLU A 50 5.35 -10.57 -10.45
C GLU A 50 4.46 -9.93 -9.39
N LEU A 51 4.41 -10.50 -8.19
CA LEU A 51 3.67 -9.95 -7.06
C LEU A 51 4.25 -8.59 -6.63
N ALA A 52 5.57 -8.48 -6.52
CA ALA A 52 6.24 -7.22 -6.23
C ALA A 52 5.90 -6.16 -7.28
N PHE A 53 5.89 -6.53 -8.57
CA PHE A 53 5.43 -5.63 -9.64
C PHE A 53 3.97 -5.22 -9.46
N GLY A 54 3.09 -6.20 -9.22
CA GLY A 54 1.66 -5.97 -9.05
C GLY A 54 1.36 -5.03 -7.89
N ILE A 55 2.02 -5.21 -6.74
CA ILE A 55 1.85 -4.35 -5.55
C ILE A 55 2.31 -2.93 -5.86
N LEU A 56 3.51 -2.75 -6.42
CA LEU A 56 4.05 -1.43 -6.75
C LEU A 56 3.18 -0.71 -7.79
N PHE A 57 2.74 -1.44 -8.82
CA PHE A 57 1.88 -0.92 -9.87
C PHE A 57 0.52 -0.48 -9.30
N ALA A 58 -0.11 -1.31 -8.46
CA ALA A 58 -1.40 -0.99 -7.84
C ALA A 58 -1.32 0.17 -6.83
N ALA A 59 -0.22 0.25 -6.08
CA ALA A 59 -0.01 1.29 -5.08
C ALA A 59 0.35 2.65 -5.70
N PHE A 60 1.02 2.67 -6.86
CA PHE A 60 1.54 3.91 -7.43
C PHE A 60 0.46 4.95 -7.72
N GLU A 61 -0.57 4.58 -8.49
CA GLU A 61 -1.64 5.50 -8.88
C GLU A 61 -2.51 5.87 -7.66
N SER A 62 -2.84 4.89 -6.81
CA SER A 62 -3.71 5.10 -5.65
C SER A 62 -3.06 6.01 -4.59
N VAL A 63 -1.82 5.74 -4.20
CA VAL A 63 -1.11 6.52 -3.17
C VAL A 63 -0.77 7.93 -3.68
N SER A 64 -0.31 8.06 -4.93
CA SER A 64 0.01 9.39 -5.50
C SER A 64 -1.23 10.28 -5.57
N THR A 65 -2.37 9.75 -6.03
CA THR A 65 -3.62 10.50 -6.09
C THR A 65 -4.10 10.88 -4.69
N THR A 66 -4.00 9.96 -3.71
CA THR A 66 -4.34 10.23 -2.31
C THR A 66 -3.51 11.37 -1.74
N LEU A 67 -2.20 11.33 -1.95
CA LEU A 67 -1.30 12.36 -1.44
C LEU A 67 -1.59 13.72 -2.10
N THR A 68 -1.81 13.75 -3.41
CA THR A 68 -2.17 14.98 -4.12
C THR A 68 -3.46 15.59 -3.59
N LEU A 69 -4.50 14.77 -3.37
CA LEU A 69 -5.77 15.26 -2.85
C LEU A 69 -5.68 15.70 -1.39
N ALA A 70 -4.93 14.97 -0.56
CA ALA A 70 -4.66 15.39 0.83
C ALA A 70 -4.01 16.78 0.86
N LEU A 71 -2.96 17.00 0.06
CA LEU A 71 -2.28 18.30 -0.02
C LEU A 71 -3.18 19.42 -0.53
N LYS A 72 -4.03 19.13 -1.53
CA LYS A 72 -5.02 20.08 -2.03
C LYS A 72 -6.05 20.44 -0.94
N PHE A 73 -6.60 19.46 -0.23
CA PHE A 73 -7.59 19.72 0.81
C PHE A 73 -6.97 20.48 1.99
N LEU A 74 -5.73 20.17 2.36
CA LEU A 74 -5.00 20.92 3.39
C LEU A 74 -4.73 22.36 2.97
N SER A 75 -4.35 22.62 1.71
CA SER A 75 -4.10 23.99 1.23
C SER A 75 -5.37 24.85 1.17
N GLU A 76 -6.53 24.22 0.97
CA GLU A 76 -7.85 24.89 0.98
C GLU A 76 -8.40 25.07 2.41
N ASN A 77 -7.85 24.38 3.41
CA ASN A 77 -8.32 24.40 4.80
C ASN A 77 -7.16 24.67 5.78
N PRO A 78 -6.68 25.93 5.89
CA PRO A 78 -5.51 26.27 6.71
C PRO A 78 -5.64 25.87 8.18
N HIS A 79 -6.84 25.96 8.76
CA HIS A 79 -7.09 25.54 10.15
C HIS A 79 -6.84 24.04 10.39
N VAL A 80 -7.15 23.19 9.39
CA VAL A 80 -6.85 21.75 9.45
C VAL A 80 -5.34 21.52 9.38
N LEU A 81 -4.64 22.27 8.53
CA LEU A 81 -3.19 22.19 8.45
C LEU A 81 -2.53 22.61 9.77
N GLU A 82 -3.00 23.69 10.40
CA GLU A 82 -2.53 24.13 11.71
C GLU A 82 -2.71 23.06 12.79
N GLU A 83 -3.89 22.43 12.85
CA GLU A 83 -4.16 21.35 13.80
C GLU A 83 -3.30 20.11 13.53
N LEU A 84 -3.12 19.75 12.25
CA LEU A 84 -2.24 18.65 11.84
C LEU A 84 -0.78 18.91 12.24
N THR A 85 -0.29 20.13 12.00
CA THR A 85 1.06 20.54 12.41
C THR A 85 1.20 20.53 13.93
N ALA A 86 0.20 21.02 14.67
CA ALA A 86 0.21 21.01 16.13
C ALA A 86 0.29 19.58 16.70
N GLU A 87 -0.45 18.62 16.14
CA GLU A 87 -0.35 17.20 16.52
C GLU A 87 1.07 16.66 16.27
N ASN A 88 1.62 16.89 15.07
CA ASN A 88 2.94 16.40 14.69
C ASN A 88 4.06 17.00 15.56
N GLU A 89 4.00 18.30 15.84
CA GLU A 89 4.91 18.97 16.76
C GLU A 89 4.79 18.44 18.19
N ALA A 90 3.56 18.17 18.67
CA ALA A 90 3.35 17.62 20.00
C ALA A 90 3.96 16.22 20.15
N VAL A 91 3.97 15.40 19.09
CA VAL A 91 4.71 14.13 19.06
C VAL A 91 6.23 14.39 19.14
N LEU A 92 6.76 15.30 18.30
CA LEU A 92 8.20 15.61 18.30
C LEU A 92 8.70 16.16 19.64
N ARG A 93 7.94 17.04 20.30
CA ARG A 93 8.30 17.62 21.61
C ARG A 93 8.38 16.60 22.74
N LYS A 94 7.73 15.44 22.60
CA LYS A 94 7.81 14.34 23.60
C LYS A 94 9.06 13.49 23.42
N ARG A 95 9.82 13.67 22.34
CA ARG A 95 11.03 12.89 22.08
C ARG A 95 12.21 13.43 22.87
N GLU A 96 13.02 12.51 23.39
CA GLU A 96 14.33 12.84 23.95
C GLU A 96 15.32 13.29 22.87
N ASN A 97 15.26 12.64 21.70
CA ASN A 97 16.03 13.01 20.52
C ASN A 97 15.08 13.43 19.39
N PRO A 98 15.02 14.73 19.03
CA PRO A 98 14.19 15.22 17.93
C PRO A 98 14.53 14.60 16.57
N ASP A 99 15.79 14.20 16.36
CA ASP A 99 16.28 13.63 15.11
C ASP A 99 16.05 12.11 14.99
N SER A 100 15.40 11.49 15.98
CA SER A 100 15.06 10.07 15.92
C SER A 100 13.97 9.79 14.88
N GLN A 101 13.99 8.57 14.34
CA GLN A 101 12.96 8.12 13.40
C GLN A 101 11.59 8.03 14.09
N LEU A 102 10.53 8.28 13.33
CA LEU A 102 9.15 8.05 13.78
C LEU A 102 8.96 6.58 14.14
N THR A 103 8.56 6.34 15.38
CA THR A 103 8.28 5.00 15.88
C THR A 103 6.84 4.59 15.59
N TRP A 104 6.59 3.28 15.60
CA TRP A 104 5.24 2.74 15.41
C TRP A 104 4.28 3.17 16.52
N GLU A 105 4.74 3.26 17.77
CA GLU A 105 3.90 3.69 18.89
C GLU A 105 3.52 5.17 18.77
N GLU A 106 4.44 6.03 18.34
CA GLU A 106 4.13 7.43 18.07
C GLU A 106 3.12 7.58 16.94
N TYR A 107 3.32 6.87 15.82
CA TYR A 107 2.40 6.89 14.69
C TYR A 107 0.96 6.55 15.09
N LYS A 108 0.76 5.56 15.98
CA LYS A 108 -0.57 5.21 16.50
C LYS A 108 -1.24 6.33 17.29
N THR A 109 -0.47 7.23 17.90
CA THR A 109 -1.02 8.36 18.67
C THR A 109 -1.46 9.52 17.79
N MET A 110 -1.12 9.52 16.50
CA MET A 110 -1.42 10.60 15.54
C MET A 110 -2.86 10.50 15.00
N THR A 111 -3.83 10.58 15.90
CA THR A 111 -5.27 10.39 15.59
C THR A 111 -5.85 11.40 14.60
N PHE A 112 -5.40 12.66 14.64
CA PHE A 112 -5.83 13.70 13.73
C PHE A 112 -5.25 13.48 12.33
N THR A 113 -3.97 13.09 12.25
CA THR A 113 -3.33 12.65 10.99
C THR A 113 -4.12 11.51 10.34
N GLN A 114 -4.55 10.51 11.11
CA GLN A 114 -5.42 9.43 10.61
C GLN A 114 -6.77 9.96 10.11
N SER A 115 -7.35 10.94 10.82
CA SER A 115 -8.61 11.56 10.43
C SER A 115 -8.50 12.30 9.09
N VAL A 116 -7.39 13.02 8.86
CA VAL A 116 -7.10 13.68 7.58
C VAL A 116 -6.96 12.66 6.44
N ILE A 117 -6.25 11.55 6.68
CA ILE A 117 -6.10 10.46 5.70
C ILE A 117 -7.46 9.85 5.36
N ASN A 118 -8.26 9.52 6.37
CA ASN A 118 -9.58 8.93 6.20
C ASN A 118 -10.54 9.87 5.47
N GLU A 119 -10.53 11.15 5.80
CA GLU A 119 -11.40 12.13 5.13
C GLU A 119 -10.98 12.36 3.68
N THR A 120 -9.68 12.36 3.41
CA THR A 120 -9.17 12.38 2.04
C THR A 120 -9.72 11.18 1.27
N LEU A 121 -9.55 9.95 1.80
CA LEU A 121 -10.04 8.71 1.20
C LEU A 121 -11.56 8.73 0.97
N ARG A 122 -12.33 9.27 1.92
CA ARG A 122 -13.79 9.43 1.81
C ARG A 122 -14.19 10.32 0.63
N LEU A 123 -13.42 11.37 0.38
CA LEU A 123 -13.69 12.35 -0.69
C LEU A 123 -13.17 11.93 -2.07
N MET A 124 -12.15 11.07 -2.13
CA MET A 124 -11.43 10.74 -3.37
C MET A 124 -12.31 10.17 -4.49
N ASN A 125 -13.36 9.41 -4.20
CA ASN A 125 -14.28 8.79 -5.20
C ASN A 125 -13.61 8.31 -6.52
N ILE A 126 -12.46 7.62 -6.44
CA ILE A 126 -11.61 7.33 -7.62
C ILE A 126 -12.11 6.17 -8.47
N PRO A 127 -12.40 4.96 -7.94
CA PRO A 127 -12.78 3.84 -8.81
C PRO A 127 -14.29 3.92 -9.13
N PRO A 128 -14.72 3.72 -10.39
CA PRO A 128 -16.14 3.69 -10.79
C PRO A 128 -16.94 2.51 -10.21
N GLY A 129 -16.31 1.70 -9.34
CA GLY A 129 -16.88 0.54 -8.68
C GLY A 129 -15.99 -0.70 -8.79
N LEU A 130 -16.15 -1.63 -7.87
CA LEU A 130 -15.51 -2.94 -7.93
C LEU A 130 -16.41 -3.92 -8.69
N LEU A 131 -16.11 -4.14 -9.96
CA LEU A 131 -16.89 -5.04 -10.80
C LEU A 131 -16.62 -6.51 -10.48
N ARG A 132 -17.61 -7.37 -10.72
CA ARG A 132 -17.53 -8.83 -10.60
C ARG A 132 -18.23 -9.49 -11.78
N LYS A 133 -17.68 -10.61 -12.27
CA LYS A 133 -18.33 -11.45 -13.27
C LYS A 133 -19.14 -12.54 -12.56
N ALA A 134 -20.44 -12.61 -12.86
CA ALA A 134 -21.28 -13.71 -12.38
C ALA A 134 -20.85 -15.02 -13.06
N LEU A 135 -20.45 -16.02 -12.26
CA LEU A 135 -20.11 -17.36 -12.76
C LEU A 135 -21.33 -18.29 -12.84
N LYS A 136 -22.38 -17.96 -12.10
CA LYS A 136 -23.69 -18.64 -12.08
C LYS A 136 -24.76 -17.57 -11.95
N THR A 137 -26.00 -17.92 -12.28
CA THR A 137 -27.14 -17.02 -12.11
C THR A 137 -27.31 -16.69 -10.62
N LEU A 138 -27.25 -15.41 -10.28
CA LEU A 138 -27.50 -14.90 -8.93
C LEU A 138 -28.83 -14.15 -8.94
N THR A 139 -29.77 -14.59 -8.10
CA THR A 139 -31.06 -13.90 -7.93
C THR A 139 -30.99 -13.06 -6.66
N SER A 140 -31.01 -11.74 -6.81
CA SER A 140 -31.35 -10.79 -5.75
C SER A 140 -32.84 -10.45 -5.85
N LYS A 141 -33.41 -9.84 -4.80
CA LYS A 141 -34.86 -9.57 -4.68
C LYS A 141 -35.50 -8.99 -5.94
N ASP A 142 -34.80 -8.07 -6.61
CA ASP A 142 -35.33 -7.33 -7.76
C ASP A 142 -34.53 -7.55 -9.06
N THR A 143 -33.41 -8.28 -8.99
CA THR A 143 -32.46 -8.38 -10.12
C THR A 143 -31.89 -9.78 -10.24
N GLN A 144 -31.87 -10.29 -11.46
CA GLN A 144 -31.16 -11.51 -11.81
C GLN A 144 -29.86 -11.19 -12.55
N PHE A 145 -28.72 -11.52 -11.96
CA PHE A 145 -27.41 -11.41 -12.61
C PHE A 145 -27.09 -12.72 -13.32
N ARG A 146 -26.98 -12.69 -14.65
CA ARG A 146 -26.69 -13.88 -15.46
C ARG A 146 -25.21 -13.90 -15.88
N PRO A 147 -24.62 -15.09 -16.07
CA PRO A 147 -23.31 -15.21 -16.71
C PRO A 147 -23.33 -14.60 -18.12
N ALA A 148 -22.29 -13.86 -18.49
CA ALA A 148 -22.14 -13.35 -19.85
C ALA A 148 -21.79 -14.50 -20.82
N GLY A 149 -22.59 -14.69 -21.88
CA GLY A 149 -22.36 -15.70 -22.92
C GLY A 149 -23.35 -16.88 -22.96
N LEU A 150 -24.58 -16.71 -22.44
CA LEU A 150 -25.72 -17.62 -22.63
C LEU A 150 -26.81 -16.94 -23.47
#